data_AF-A0A967GSV8-F1
#
_entry.id   AF-A0A967GSV8-F1
#
_cell.length_a   1.000
_cell.length_b   1.000
_cell.length_c   1.000
_cell.angle_alpha   90.00
_cell.angle_beta   90.00
_cell.angle_gamma   90.00
#
_symmetry.space_group_name_H-M   'P 1'
#
loop_
_entity.id
_entity.type
_entity.pdbx_description
1 polymer ?
#
loop_
_entity_poly.entity_id
_entity_poly.type
_entity_poly.pdbx_seq_one_letter_code
_entity_poly.pdbx_strand_id
1 'polypeptide(L)'
;SDRDGYPDVYSLSVDESSPPEVIYGESGVNLPEDVDPTGEWLLVNERPLQDDEGRGNDIWIVPLKPPGEARSFKGGDGNETHGRFSPDGNWIAYVSD
;
A
#
# COMPACT_ATOMS: atom_id res chain seq x y z
N SER A 1 7.09 8.96 1.11
CA SER A 1 7.91 10.11 1.55
C SER A 1 7.60 10.37 3.00
N ASP A 2 8.55 10.79 3.83
CA ASP A 2 8.37 11.07 5.26
C ASP A 2 7.98 12.54 5.55
N ARG A 3 7.40 13.24 4.58
CA ARG A 3 7.21 14.70 4.64
C ARG A 3 6.36 15.16 5.83
N ASP A 4 5.48 14.28 6.32
CA ASP A 4 4.53 14.54 7.40
C ASP A 4 4.80 13.70 8.68
N GLY A 5 5.98 13.07 8.77
CA GLY A 5 6.47 12.37 9.97
C GLY A 5 6.60 10.86 9.81
N TYR A 6 5.65 10.21 9.15
CA TYR A 6 5.74 8.79 8.76
C TYR A 6 5.68 8.66 7.22
N PRO A 7 6.25 7.58 6.65
CA PRO A 7 6.23 7.39 5.20
C PRO A 7 4.81 7.15 4.69
N ASP A 8 4.32 8.06 3.87
CA ASP A 8 3.10 7.88 3.07
C ASP A 8 3.43 7.63 1.59
N VAL A 9 2.43 7.15 0.85
CA VAL A 9 2.53 6.88 -0.58
C VAL A 9 1.99 8.05 -1.37
N TYR A 10 2.84 8.58 -2.26
CA TYR A 10 2.52 9.70 -3.13
C TYR A 10 2.63 9.27 -4.60
N SER A 11 1.79 9.84 -5.46
CA SER A 11 1.98 9.81 -6.91
C SER A 11 2.62 11.12 -7.38
N LEU A 12 3.49 11.02 -8.38
CA LEU A 12 4.18 12.16 -8.98
C LEU A 12 4.21 11.98 -10.51
N SER A 13 3.92 13.05 -11.25
CA SER A 13 4.19 13.07 -12.68
C SER A 13 5.70 12.99 -12.94
N VAL A 14 6.14 12.07 -13.80
CA VAL A 14 7.57 11.94 -14.16
C VAL A 14 8.14 13.22 -14.79
N ASP A 15 7.30 13.99 -15.49
CA ASP A 15 7.66 15.27 -16.10
C ASP A 15 7.47 16.47 -15.16
N GLU A 16 7.17 16.24 -13.88
CA GLU A 16 6.89 17.25 -12.85
C GLU A 16 5.77 18.24 -13.24
N SER A 17 4.90 17.85 -14.19
CA SER A 17 3.77 18.69 -14.65
C SER A 17 2.71 18.91 -13.59
N SER A 18 2.68 18.08 -12.55
CA SER A 18 1.77 18.18 -11.41
C SER A 18 2.53 18.03 -10.09
N PRO A 19 2.08 18.72 -9.02
CA PRO A 19 2.64 18.52 -7.69
C PRO A 19 2.37 17.09 -7.21
N PRO A 20 3.21 16.53 -6.30
CA PRO A 20 2.94 15.23 -5.71
C PRO A 20 1.58 15.21 -5.01
N GLU A 21 0.80 14.14 -5.22
CA GLU A 21 -0.49 13.92 -4.56
C GLU A 21 -0.41 12.68 -3.67
N VAL A 22 -0.95 12.76 -2.45
CA VAL A 22 -1.07 11.59 -1.56
C VAL A 22 -2.09 10.63 -2.19
N ILE A 23 -1.69 9.37 -2.35
CA ILE A 23 -2.57 8.31 -2.86
C ILE A 23 -2.98 7.31 -1.78
N TYR A 24 -2.17 7.18 -0.73
CA TYR A 24 -2.47 6.37 0.44
C TYR A 24 -1.59 6.81 1.61
N GLY A 25 -2.20 6.99 2.77
CA GLY A 25 -1.50 7.36 4.00
C GLY A 25 -2.35 8.26 4.90
N GLU A 26 -2.59 7.80 6.13
CA GLU A 26 -3.22 8.56 7.23
C GLU A 26 -2.74 8.07 8.62
N SER A 27 -2.28 6.82 8.71
CA SER A 27 -1.65 6.23 9.90
C SER A 27 -0.58 5.21 9.50
N GLY A 28 0.29 4.83 10.45
CA GLY A 28 1.30 3.79 10.21
C GLY A 28 2.47 4.24 9.33
N VAL A 29 3.32 3.28 8.99
CA VAL A 29 4.35 3.39 7.96
C VAL A 29 3.87 2.66 6.72
N ASN A 30 3.72 3.38 5.61
CA ASN A 30 3.12 2.88 4.38
C ASN A 30 4.19 2.68 3.30
N LEU A 31 4.39 1.43 2.88
CA LEU A 31 5.44 1.06 1.93
C LEU A 31 4.79 0.49 0.65
N PRO A 32 4.96 1.13 -0.52
CA PRO A 32 4.46 0.57 -1.76
C PRO A 32 5.25 -0.71 -2.12
N GLU A 33 4.56 -1.78 -2.50
CA GLU A 33 5.18 -3.06 -2.81
C GLU A 33 5.09 -3.45 -4.29
N ASP A 34 3.90 -3.37 -4.90
CA ASP A 34 3.72 -3.74 -6.30
C ASP A 34 2.49 -3.07 -6.93
N VAL A 35 2.53 -2.84 -8.24
CA VAL A 35 1.40 -2.35 -9.02
C VAL A 35 0.95 -3.45 -9.97
N ASP A 36 -0.35 -3.63 -10.12
CA ASP A 36 -0.88 -4.67 -10.98
C ASP A 36 -0.58 -4.39 -12.47
N PRO A 37 -0.67 -5.41 -13.36
CA PRO A 37 -0.36 -5.24 -14.77
C PRO A 37 -1.20 -4.18 -15.52
N THR A 38 -2.41 -3.85 -15.06
CA THR A 38 -3.23 -2.78 -15.67
C THR A 38 -2.89 -1.40 -15.12
N GLY A 39 -2.18 -1.32 -13.99
CA GLY A 39 -1.85 -0.08 -13.32
C GLY A 39 -3.06 0.59 -12.68
N GLU A 40 -4.06 -0.20 -12.30
CA GLU A 40 -5.29 0.20 -11.62
C GLU A 40 -5.21 -0.04 -10.11
N TRP A 41 -4.33 -0.92 -9.65
CA TRP A 41 -4.21 -1.33 -8.25
C TRP A 41 -2.77 -1.28 -7.75
N LEU A 42 -2.59 -0.79 -6.53
CA LEU A 42 -1.32 -0.79 -5.81
C LEU A 42 -1.45 -1.65 -4.55
N LEU A 43 -0.45 -2.49 -4.28
CA LEU A 43 -0.24 -3.11 -2.98
C LEU A 43 0.61 -2.19 -2.11
N VAL A 44 0.12 -1.92 -0.90
CA VAL A 44 0.85 -1.18 0.13
C VAL A 44 0.98 -2.07 1.35
N ASN A 45 2.20 -2.24 1.84
CA ASN A 45 2.41 -2.80 3.17
C ASN A 45 2.26 -1.69 4.20
N GLU A 46 1.23 -1.81 5.03
CA GLU A 46 1.00 -0.92 6.16
C GLU A 46 1.58 -1.56 7.41
N ARG A 47 2.47 -0.82 8.06
CA ARG A 47 3.07 -1.22 9.33
C ARG A 47 2.52 -0.30 10.42
N PRO A 48 1.72 -0.83 11.36
CA PRO A 48 1.16 0.01 12.42
C PRO A 48 2.26 0.63 13.28
N LEU A 49 1.95 1.78 13.87
CA LEU A 49 2.79 2.37 14.90
C LEU A 49 2.68 1.55 16.20
N GLN A 50 3.63 1.75 17.10
CA GLN A 50 3.95 0.84 18.22
C GLN A 50 2.84 0.72 19.30
N ASP A 51 1.63 1.22 19.05
CA ASP A 51 0.47 1.28 19.95
C ASP A 51 -0.81 0.60 19.41
N ASP A 52 -0.82 0.02 18.21
CA ASP A 52 -2.04 -0.51 17.58
C ASP A 52 -2.37 -1.97 17.97
N GLU A 53 -2.61 -2.19 19.27
CA GLU A 53 -3.34 -3.34 19.88
C GLU A 53 -3.05 -4.76 19.35
N GLY A 54 -1.80 -5.07 18.98
CA GLY A 54 -1.43 -6.41 18.51
C GLY A 54 -1.72 -6.68 17.04
N ARG A 55 -2.05 -5.65 16.26
CA ARG A 55 -2.15 -5.72 14.81
C ARG A 55 -0.76 -5.89 14.20
N GLY A 56 -0.58 -6.92 13.39
CA GLY A 56 0.63 -7.12 12.59
C GLY A 56 0.67 -6.22 11.36
N ASN A 57 1.75 -6.30 10.58
CA ASN A 57 1.77 -5.64 9.28
C ASN A 57 0.70 -6.24 8.37
N ASP A 58 0.00 -5.43 7.60
CA ASP A 58 -1.00 -5.93 6.64
C ASP A 58 -0.69 -5.42 5.23
N ILE A 59 -1.26 -6.09 4.23
CA ILE A 59 -1.21 -5.67 2.84
C ILE A 59 -2.55 -5.03 2.48
N TRP A 60 -2.51 -3.80 2.03
CA TRP A 60 -3.66 -3.05 1.54
C TRP A 60 -3.67 -3.00 0.02
N ILE A 61 -4.87 -3.09 -0.55
CA ILE A 61 -5.12 -2.91 -1.98
C ILE A 61 -5.71 -1.51 -2.18
N VAL A 62 -4.95 -0.66 -2.88
CA VAL A 62 -5.28 0.75 -3.12
C VAL A 62 -5.69 0.94 -4.59
N PRO A 63 -6.90 1.44 -4.88
CA PRO A 63 -7.31 1.80 -6.24
C PRO A 63 -6.58 3.05 -6.73
N LEU A 64 -5.95 2.99 -7.89
CA LEU A 64 -5.28 4.12 -8.54
C LEU A 64 -6.17 4.78 -9.61
N LYS A 65 -7.00 4.00 -10.32
CA LYS A 65 -7.75 4.48 -11.50
C LYS A 65 -9.14 3.83 -11.61
N PRO A 66 -10.23 4.57 -11.30
CA PRO A 66 -10.22 5.83 -10.57
C PRO A 66 -9.75 5.62 -9.11
N PRO A 67 -9.25 6.68 -8.43
CA PRO A 67 -8.99 6.62 -7.00
C PRO A 67 -10.25 6.24 -6.21
N GLY A 68 -10.06 5.51 -5.11
CA GLY A 68 -11.17 5.05 -4.27
C GLY A 68 -10.71 4.56 -2.90
N GLU A 69 -11.64 3.97 -2.15
CA GLU A 69 -11.37 3.44 -0.81
C GLU A 69 -10.44 2.22 -0.89
N ALA A 70 -9.36 2.26 -0.11
CA ALA A 70 -8.45 1.13 0.05
C ALA A 70 -9.10 0.04 0.91
N ARG A 71 -8.70 -1.21 0.68
CA ARG A 71 -9.19 -2.35 1.47
C ARG A 71 -8.05 -3.24 1.94
N SER A 72 -8.16 -3.79 3.14
CA SER A 72 -7.23 -4.81 3.61
C SER A 72 -7.37 -6.07 2.78
N PHE A 73 -6.24 -6.72 2.49
CA PHE A 73 -6.22 -7.97 1.73
C PHE A 73 -6.68 -9.16 2.58
N LYS A 74 -6.19 -9.25 3.82
CA LYS A 74 -6.49 -10.37 4.71
C LYS A 74 -6.98 -9.90 6.09
N GLY A 75 -6.31 -8.91 6.70
CA GLY A 75 -6.60 -8.45 8.05
C GLY A 75 -6.29 -9.52 9.10
N GLY A 76 -5.56 -9.15 10.16
CA GLY A 76 -5.30 -10.05 11.29
C GLY A 76 -4.09 -9.66 12.13
N ASP A 77 -3.75 -10.56 13.05
CA ASP A 77 -2.66 -10.37 14.03
C ASP A 77 -1.30 -10.81 13.48
N GLY A 78 -1.26 -11.48 12.32
CA GLY A 78 -0.03 -11.92 11.65
C GLY A 78 0.61 -10.81 10.83
N ASN A 79 1.89 -10.99 10.46
CA ASN A 79 2.60 -10.04 9.60
C ASN A 79 2.52 -10.45 8.14
N GLU A 80 1.56 -9.90 7.40
CA GLU A 80 1.54 -9.99 5.95
C GLU A 80 2.51 -8.98 5.31
N THR A 81 3.45 -9.48 4.48
CA THR A 81 4.49 -8.67 3.83
C THR A 81 4.82 -9.18 2.42
N HIS A 82 5.51 -8.35 1.63
CA HIS A 82 6.05 -8.73 0.32
C HIS A 82 4.98 -9.21 -0.67
N GLY A 83 3.83 -8.55 -0.67
CA GLY A 83 2.74 -8.66 -1.62
C GLY A 83 3.19 -8.39 -3.05
N ARG A 84 2.89 -9.32 -3.95
CA ARG A 84 3.19 -9.22 -5.39
C ARG A 84 2.00 -9.69 -6.21
N PHE A 85 1.63 -8.93 -7.24
CA PHE A 85 0.64 -9.37 -8.19
C PHE A 85 1.24 -10.44 -9.12
N SER A 86 0.43 -11.41 -9.52
CA SER A 86 0.80 -12.30 -10.62
C SER A 86 0.82 -11.53 -11.95
N PRO A 87 1.63 -11.94 -12.94
CA PRO A 87 1.70 -11.27 -14.23
C PRO A 87 0.37 -11.19 -15.00
N ASP A 88 -0.57 -12.09 -14.69
CA ASP A 88 -1.92 -12.12 -15.25
C ASP A 88 -2.96 -11.38 -14.40
N GLY A 89 -2.55 -10.77 -13.27
CA GLY A 89 -3.41 -9.99 -12.37
C GLY A 89 -4.39 -10.81 -11.53
N ASN A 90 -4.40 -12.15 -11.66
CA ASN A 90 -5.41 -12.99 -11.01
C ASN A 90 -5.08 -13.38 -9.56
N TRP A 91 -3.83 -13.20 -9.13
CA TRP A 91 -3.35 -13.67 -7.83
C TRP A 91 -2.45 -12.65 -7.15
N ILE A 92 -2.41 -12.74 -5.82
CA ILE A 92 -1.43 -12.04 -4.98
C ILE A 92 -0.64 -13.10 -4.21
N ALA A 93 0.68 -13.05 -4.30
CA ALA A 93 1.58 -13.81 -3.45
C ALA A 93 2.07 -12.93 -2.30
N TYR A 94 2.21 -13.48 -1.10
CA TYR A 94 2.65 -12.77 0.10
C TYR A 94 3.37 -13.71 1.07
N VAL A 95 4.09 -13.15 2.05
CA VAL A 95 4.73 -13.86 3.17
C VAL A 95 3.98 -13.54 4.46
N SER A 96 3.81 -14.54 5.33
CA SER A 96 3.10 -14.46 6.61
C SER A 96 3.78 -15.36 7.64
N ASP A 97 3.76 -14.94 8.92
CA ASP A 97 4.28 -15.68 10.08
C ASP A 97 3.19 -16.28 10.98
#